data_AF-U9USU2-F1
#
_entry.id   AF-U9USU2-F1
#
_cell.length_a   1.000
_cell.length_b   1.000
_cell.length_c   1.000
_cell.angle_alpha   90.00
_cell.angle_beta   90.00
_cell.angle_gamma   90.00
#
_symmetry.space_group_name_H-M   'P 1'
#
loop_
_entity.id
_entity.type
_entity.pdbx_description
1 polymer ?
#
loop_
_entity_poly.entity_id
_entity_poly.type
_entity_poly.pdbx_seq_one_letter_code
_entity_poly.pdbx_strand_id
1 'polypeptide(L)' 'MDIDLRKYLQQNHNKLTWKERIQIAYDIILALRRIHEENAIHRDLHSGNIL' A
#
# COMPACT_ATOMS: atom_id res chain seq x y z
N MET A 1 5.10 5.70 -13.31
CA MET A 1 4.86 6.07 -11.90
C MET A 1 6.11 5.67 -11.17
N ASP A 2 6.94 6.64 -10.77
CA ASP A 2 8.36 6.38 -10.43
C ASP A 2 8.61 6.14 -8.93
N ILE A 3 7.54 6.15 -8.12
CA ILE A 3 7.61 5.99 -6.67
C ILE A 3 6.72 4.84 -6.22
N ASP A 4 7.31 3.87 -5.52
CA ASP A 4 6.60 2.81 -4.81
C ASP A 4 6.33 3.23 -3.34
N LEU A 5 5.48 2.48 -2.65
CA LEU A 5 5.11 2.76 -1.27
C LEU A 5 6.33 2.80 -0.34
N ARG A 6 7.33 1.95 -0.56
CA ARG A 6 8.58 1.96 0.23
C ARG A 6 9.28 3.32 0.12
N LYS A 7 9.50 3.80 -1.10
CA LYS A 7 10.13 5.11 -1.35
C LYS A 7 9.27 6.25 -0.81
N TYR A 8 7.96 6.20 -1.00
CA TYR A 8 7.04 7.21 -0.48
C TYR A 8 7.09 7.31 1.05
N LEU A 9 7.04 6.18 1.74
CA LEU A 9 7.12 6.14 3.21
C LEU A 9 8.47 6.63 3.73
N GLN A 10 9.58 6.31 3.03
CA GLN A 10 10.92 6.80 3.39
C GLN A 10 11.04 8.32 3.23
N GLN A 11 10.55 8.87 2.11
CA GLN A 11 10.61 10.31 1.83
C GLN A 11 9.70 11.14 2.75
N ASN A 12 8.62 10.54 3.27
CA ASN A 12 7.60 11.25 4.05
C ASN A 12 7.51 10.79 5.51
N HIS A 13 8.51 10.05 6.02
CA HIS A 13 8.44 9.44 7.36
C HIS A 13 8.05 10.43 8.48
N ASN A 14 8.64 11.62 8.47
CA ASN A 14 8.39 12.66 9.49
C ASN A 14 7.18 13.56 9.16
N LYS A 15 6.56 13.38 7.99
CA LYS A 15 5.45 14.20 7.50
C LYS A 15 4.10 13.47 7.60
N LEU A 16 4.13 12.14 7.55
CA LEU A 16 2.93 11.30 7.61
C LEU A 16 2.32 11.26 9.00
N THR A 17 1.11 11.80 9.10
CA THR A 17 0.24 11.68 10.25
C THR A 17 -0.23 10.24 10.45
N TRP A 18 -0.67 9.91 11.67
CA TRP A 18 -1.29 8.61 11.94
C TRP A 18 -2.53 8.34 11.08
N LYS A 19 -3.31 9.38 10.78
CA LYS A 19 -4.50 9.27 9.93
C LYS A 19 -4.13 8.81 8.52
N GLU A 20 -3.10 9.41 7.91
CA GLU A 20 -2.63 9.02 6.57
C GLU A 20 -2.07 7.59 6.57
N ARG A 21 -1.35 7.20 7.63
CA ARG A 21 -0.83 5.82 7.77
C ARG A 21 -1.97 4.79 7.83
N ILE A 22 -3.04 5.10 8.56
CA ILE A 22 -4.23 4.26 8.62
C ILE A 22 -4.92 4.20 7.25
N GLN A 23 -5.01 5.32 6.55
CA GLN A 23 -5.60 5.36 5.21
C GLN A 23 -4.83 4.47 4.22
N ILE A 24 -3.51 4.55 4.20
CA ILE A 24 -2.65 3.68 3.38
C ILE A 24 -2.93 2.20 3.68
N ALA A 25 -3.00 1.82 4.95
CA ALA A 25 -3.30 0.44 5.34
C ALA A 25 -4.71 0.01 4.89
N TYR A 26 -5.70 0.88 5.04
CA TYR A 26 -7.07 0.64 4.59
C TYR A 26 -7.12 0.41 3.07
N ASP A 27 -6.42 1.24 2.29
CA ASP A 27 -6.40 1.14 0.84
C ASP A 27 -5.75 -0.17 0.37
N ILE A 28 -4.67 -0.60 1.02
CA ILE A 28 -4.02 -1.91 0.76
C ILE A 28 -4.99 -3.06 1.06
N ILE A 29 -5.69 -3.02 2.19
CA ILE A 29 -6.67 -4.05 2.56
C ILE A 29 -7.82 -4.10 1.55
N LEU A 30 -8.33 -2.94 1.12
CA LEU A 30 -9.39 -2.86 0.12
C LEU A 30 -8.94 -3.43 -1.23
N ALA A 31 -7.72 -3.13 -1.67
CA ALA A 31 -7.14 -3.68 -2.90
C ALA A 31 -7.00 -5.21 -2.82
N LEU A 32 -6.49 -5.73 -1.70
CA LEU A 32 -6.39 -7.18 -1.47
C LEU A 32 -7.76 -7.86 -1.46
N ARG A 33 -8.77 -7.23 -0.85
CA ARG A 33 -10.15 -7.75 -0.86
C ARG A 33 -10.66 -7.90 -2.29
N ARG A 34 -10.46 -6.89 -3.15
CA ARG A 34 -10.84 -6.95 -4.57
C ARG A 34 -10.09 -8.06 -5.33
N ILE A 35 -8.79 -8.22 -5.08
CA ILE A 35 -8.01 -9.32 -5.68
C ILE A 35 -8.61 -10.68 -5.28
N HIS A 36 -8.98 -10.85 -4.02
CA HIS A 36 -9.58 -12.10 -3.53
C HIS A 36 -11.01 -12.31 -4.07
N GLU A 37 -11.81 -11.25 -4.25
CA GLU A 37 -13.13 -11.31 -4.89
C GLU A 37 -13.05 -11.86 -6.33
N GLU A 38 -11.92 -11.63 -7.02
CA GLU A 38 -11.62 -12.18 -8.35
C GLU A 38 -11.00 -13.60 -8.32
N ASN A 39 -11.03 -14.30 -7.17
CA ASN A 39 -10.36 -15.58 -6.95
C ASN A 39 -8.84 -15.58 -7.25
N ALA A 40 -8.20 -14.41 -7.19
CA ALA A 40 -6.77 -14.25 -7.37
C ALA A 40 -6.05 -14.09 -6.02
N ILE A 41 -4.73 -14.28 -6.02
CA ILE A 41 -3.85 -14.04 -4.86
C ILE A 41 -2.71 -13.16 -5.34
N HIS A 42 -2.39 -12.07 -4.64
CA HIS A 42 -1.31 -11.15 -5.04
C HIS A 42 0.07 -11.85 -5.13
N ARG A 43 0.33 -12.85 -4.27
CA ARG A 43 1.53 -13.72 -4.21
C ARG A 43 2.88 -13.05 -3.92
N ASP A 44 3.04 -11.77 -4.21
CA ASP A 44 4.27 -11.01 -3.96
C ASP A 44 3.98 -9.63 -3.33
N LEU A 45 3.19 -9.62 -2.25
CA LEU A 45 2.79 -8.38 -1.58
C LEU A 45 3.92 -7.85 -0.70
N HIS A 46 4.49 -6.72 -1.10
CA HIS A 46 5.44 -5.95 -0.29
C HIS A 46 5.40 -4.47 -0.69
N SER A 47 5.93 -3.57 0.14
CA SER A 47 5.92 -2.12 -0.09
C SER A 47 6.60 -1.66 -1.39
N GLY A 48 7.47 -2.46 -2.00
CA GLY A 48 8.03 -2.18 -3.33
C GLY A 48 7.12 -2.51 -4.52
N ASN A 49 6.01 -3.25 -4.30
CA ASN A 49 5.03 -3.66 -5.31
C ASN A 49 3.68 -2.94 -5.12
N ILE A 50 3.65 -1.92 -4.28
CA ILE A 50 2.50 -1.05 -4.07
C ILE A 50 2.86 0.31 -4.66
N LEU A 51 2.07 0.81 -5.60
CA LEU A 51 2.26 2.08 -6.31
C LEU A 51 1.38 3.18 -5.70
#